data_AF-A0A9X4P8X8-F1
#
_entry.id   AF-A0A9X4P8X8-F1
#
_cell.length_a   1.000
_cell.length_b   1.000
_cell.length_c   1.000
_cell.angle_alpha   90.00
_cell.angle_beta   90.00
_cell.angle_gamma   90.00
#
_symmetry.space_group_name_H-M   'P 1'
#
loop_
_entity.id
_entity.type
_entity.pdbx_description
1 polymer ?
#
loop_
_entity_poly.entity_id
_entity_poly.type
_entity_poly.pdbx_seq_one_letter_code
_entity_poly.pdbx_strand_id
1 'polypeptide(L)'
;MLKKVFWFLFGFKGRISRLHFTLFLPFLSILFLLLASFFTFMIKKSHNINSFSDLMISLLLVLFIAGIYLLIKYSHIVRRIHDFDKKANESLLFIIIFLCDVISFFFPFLDQNGFVVILRPILAILSIICIISLCFIKGSKSTNSFDDKTE
;
A
#
# COMPACT_ATOMS: atom_id res chain seq x y z
N MET A 1 -23.05 -11.91 -4.93
CA MET A 1 -21.77 -12.16 -4.23
C MET A 1 -20.67 -11.21 -4.70
N LEU A 2 -20.43 -11.09 -6.02
CA LEU A 2 -19.39 -10.22 -6.62
C LEU A 2 -19.40 -8.76 -6.13
N LYS A 3 -20.59 -8.12 -6.06
CA LYS A 3 -20.74 -6.75 -5.56
C LYS A 3 -20.23 -6.58 -4.12
N LYS A 4 -20.48 -7.55 -3.23
CA LYS A 4 -20.00 -7.51 -1.84
C LYS A 4 -18.48 -7.62 -1.78
N VAL A 5 -17.88 -8.50 -2.60
CA VAL A 5 -16.42 -8.66 -2.69
C VAL A 5 -15.75 -7.40 -3.25
N PHE A 6 -16.33 -6.80 -4.29
CA PHE A 6 -15.83 -5.56 -4.87
C PHE A 6 -15.85 -4.40 -3.86
N TRP A 7 -16.97 -4.20 -3.19
CA TRP A 7 -17.08 -3.19 -2.13
C TRP A 7 -16.16 -3.50 -0.95
N PHE A 8 -15.95 -4.77 -0.63
CA PHE A 8 -15.02 -5.18 0.41
C PHE A 8 -13.56 -4.83 0.05
N LEU A 9 -13.12 -5.07 -1.18
CA LEU A 9 -11.74 -4.82 -1.63
C LEU A 9 -11.44 -3.34 -1.92
N PHE A 10 -12.43 -2.60 -2.44
CA PHE A 10 -12.23 -1.26 -2.99
C PHE A 10 -13.07 -0.16 -2.33
N GLY A 11 -14.01 -0.50 -1.46
CA GLY A 11 -14.81 0.50 -0.76
C GLY A 11 -13.97 1.39 0.17
N PHE A 12 -14.43 2.58 0.48
CA PHE A 12 -13.81 3.43 1.50
C PHE A 12 -14.67 3.56 2.76
N LYS A 13 -15.86 2.95 2.74
CA LYS A 13 -16.88 2.95 3.80
C LYS A 13 -16.92 1.60 4.52
N GLY A 14 -17.32 1.60 5.79
CA GLY A 14 -17.46 0.41 6.63
C GLY A 14 -16.34 0.25 7.65
N ARG A 15 -16.67 -0.37 8.79
CA ARG A 15 -15.70 -0.83 9.78
C ARG A 15 -15.20 -2.23 9.42
N ILE A 16 -13.91 -2.49 9.66
CA ILE A 16 -13.32 -3.81 9.45
C ILE A 16 -12.84 -4.34 10.79
N SER A 17 -12.99 -5.65 11.02
CA SER A 17 -12.48 -6.29 12.22
C SER A 17 -10.97 -6.06 12.39
N ARG A 18 -10.55 -5.77 13.61
CA ARG A 18 -9.14 -5.51 13.97
C ARG A 18 -8.23 -6.68 13.58
N LEU A 19 -8.71 -7.92 13.74
CA LEU A 19 -7.96 -9.13 13.40
C LEU A 19 -7.68 -9.25 11.91
N HIS A 20 -8.67 -8.92 11.05
CA HIS A 20 -8.43 -8.84 9.61
C HIS A 20 -7.33 -7.84 9.28
N PHE A 21 -7.35 -6.69 9.94
CA PHE A 21 -6.35 -5.65 9.73
C PHE A 21 -4.93 -6.11 10.09
N THR A 22 -4.79 -6.72 11.26
CA THR A 22 -3.51 -7.21 11.79
C THR A 22 -2.86 -8.28 10.91
N LEU A 23 -3.66 -9.12 10.24
CA LEU A 23 -3.11 -10.17 9.37
C LEU A 23 -2.95 -9.69 7.93
N PHE A 24 -3.93 -8.95 7.40
CA PHE A 24 -4.01 -8.63 5.99
C PHE A 24 -3.03 -7.52 5.56
N LEU A 25 -2.84 -6.46 6.37
CA LEU A 25 -1.96 -5.35 5.95
C LEU A 25 -0.47 -5.67 5.99
N PRO A 26 0.05 -6.41 6.99
CA PRO A 26 1.44 -6.86 6.93
C PRO A 26 1.69 -7.76 5.72
N PHE A 27 0.75 -8.68 5.42
CA PHE A 27 0.82 -9.50 4.22
C PHE A 27 0.87 -8.66 2.94
N LEU A 28 -0.04 -7.68 2.80
CA LEU A 28 -0.02 -6.75 1.67
C LEU A 28 1.34 -6.04 1.61
N SER A 29 1.86 -5.52 2.72
CA SER A 29 3.14 -4.80 2.74
C SER A 29 4.33 -5.63 2.28
N ILE A 30 4.33 -6.94 2.56
CA ILE A 30 5.32 -7.87 2.01
C ILE A 30 5.11 -8.05 0.50
N LEU A 31 3.87 -8.18 0.04
CA LEU A 31 3.55 -8.27 -1.38
C LEU A 31 4.00 -7.01 -2.15
N PHE A 32 3.89 -5.82 -1.53
CA PHE A 32 4.40 -4.57 -2.10
C PHE A 32 5.91 -4.60 -2.28
N LEU A 33 6.66 -5.12 -1.31
CA LEU A 33 8.11 -5.28 -1.41
C LEU A 33 8.50 -6.15 -2.61
N LEU A 34 7.80 -7.26 -2.80
CA LEU A 34 8.01 -8.15 -3.95
C LEU A 34 7.71 -7.43 -5.27
N LEU A 35 6.59 -6.71 -5.32
CA LEU A 35 6.18 -5.96 -6.51
C LEU A 35 7.17 -4.84 -6.86
N ALA A 36 7.62 -4.06 -5.87
CA ALA A 36 8.61 -3.01 -6.07
C ALA A 36 9.96 -3.58 -6.51
N SER A 37 10.35 -4.75 -5.97
CA SER A 37 11.58 -5.46 -6.35
C SER A 37 11.52 -5.98 -7.78
N PHE A 38 10.39 -6.56 -8.16
CA PHE A 38 10.12 -6.97 -9.53
C PHE A 38 10.17 -5.77 -10.49
N PHE A 39 9.56 -4.63 -10.12
CA PHE A 39 9.60 -3.42 -10.91
C PHE A 39 11.02 -2.89 -11.11
N THR A 40 11.85 -2.93 -10.06
CA THR A 40 13.27 -2.54 -10.15
C THR A 40 14.05 -3.45 -11.08
N PHE A 41 13.79 -4.76 -11.02
CA PHE A 41 14.38 -5.72 -11.94
C PHE A 41 13.98 -5.42 -13.39
N MET A 42 12.72 -5.09 -13.65
CA MET A 42 12.23 -4.74 -14.99
C MET A 42 12.88 -3.46 -15.53
N ILE A 43 13.04 -2.42 -14.70
CA ILE A 43 13.77 -1.19 -15.06
C ILE A 43 15.24 -1.52 -15.37
N LYS A 44 15.93 -2.31 -14.53
CA LYS A 44 17.33 -2.66 -14.80
C LYS A 44 17.48 -3.48 -16.08
N LYS A 45 16.57 -4.42 -16.32
CA LYS A 45 16.55 -5.20 -17.56
C LYS A 45 16.25 -4.33 -18.78
N SER A 46 15.47 -3.25 -18.61
CA SER A 46 15.11 -2.34 -19.70
C SER A 46 16.31 -1.72 -20.39
N HIS A 47 17.37 -1.44 -19.63
CA HIS A 47 18.60 -0.90 -20.17
C HIS A 47 19.32 -1.85 -21.15
N ASN A 48 18.98 -3.14 -21.15
CA ASN A 48 19.63 -4.18 -21.96
C ASN A 48 18.74 -4.75 -23.07
N ILE A 49 17.50 -4.26 -23.25
CA ILE A 49 16.55 -4.80 -24.24
C ILE A 49 16.48 -3.87 -25.46
N ASN A 50 16.67 -4.42 -26.66
CA ASN A 50 16.61 -3.67 -27.92
C ASN A 50 15.16 -3.44 -28.45
N SER A 51 14.17 -4.20 -27.95
CA SER A 51 12.76 -4.07 -28.33
C SER A 51 12.02 -3.12 -27.39
N PHE A 52 11.85 -1.86 -27.82
CA PHE A 52 11.16 -0.82 -27.04
C PHE A 52 9.69 -1.15 -26.75
N SER A 53 9.01 -1.84 -27.68
CA SER A 53 7.58 -2.18 -27.55
C SER A 53 7.31 -3.17 -26.43
N ASP A 54 8.10 -4.24 -26.34
CA ASP A 54 7.90 -5.31 -25.34
C ASP A 54 8.17 -4.79 -23.93
N LEU A 55 9.13 -3.87 -23.82
CA LEU A 55 9.43 -3.17 -22.59
C LEU A 55 8.25 -2.30 -22.13
N MET A 56 7.70 -1.48 -23.02
CA MET A 56 6.59 -0.57 -22.71
C MET A 56 5.35 -1.34 -22.24
N ILE A 57 5.01 -2.43 -22.92
CA ILE A 57 3.89 -3.30 -22.52
C ILE A 57 4.14 -3.88 -21.13
N SER A 58 5.35 -4.37 -20.87
CA SER A 58 5.70 -4.97 -19.58
C SER A 58 5.66 -3.95 -18.44
N LEU A 59 6.16 -2.74 -18.65
CA LEU A 59 6.11 -1.66 -17.66
C LEU A 59 4.68 -1.21 -17.38
N LEU A 60 3.85 -1.07 -18.42
CA LEU A 60 2.44 -0.71 -18.27
C LEU A 60 1.68 -1.75 -17.46
N LEU A 61 1.93 -3.05 -17.70
CA LEU A 61 1.32 -4.14 -16.94
C LEU A 61 1.71 -4.09 -15.46
N VAL A 62 3.00 -3.85 -15.16
CA VAL A 62 3.46 -3.73 -13.76
C VAL A 62 2.85 -2.52 -13.07
N LEU A 63 2.76 -1.38 -13.75
CA LEU A 63 2.09 -0.18 -13.23
C LEU A 63 0.60 -0.42 -12.97
N PHE A 64 -0.08 -1.14 -13.87
CA PHE A 64 -1.49 -1.51 -13.69
C PHE A 64 -1.71 -2.40 -12.46
N ILE A 65 -0.89 -3.45 -12.31
CA ILE A 65 -0.92 -4.34 -11.14
C ILE A 65 -0.60 -3.56 -9.86
N ALA A 66 0.40 -2.67 -9.90
CA ALA A 66 0.74 -1.80 -8.78
C ALA A 66 -0.41 -0.84 -8.42
N GLY A 67 -1.09 -0.28 -9.40
CA GLY A 67 -2.27 0.57 -9.20
C GLY A 67 -3.39 -0.17 -8.47
N ILE A 68 -3.75 -1.37 -8.93
CA ILE A 68 -4.76 -2.21 -8.26
C ILE A 68 -4.34 -2.55 -6.83
N TYR A 69 -3.08 -2.95 -6.66
CA TYR A 69 -2.52 -3.32 -5.36
C TYR A 69 -2.58 -2.14 -4.37
N LEU A 70 -2.14 -0.94 -4.80
CA LEU A 70 -2.19 0.26 -3.98
C LEU A 70 -3.64 0.61 -3.64
N LEU A 71 -4.56 0.51 -4.60
CA LEU A 71 -5.97 0.81 -4.36
C LEU A 71 -6.56 -0.09 -3.26
N ILE A 72 -6.25 -1.39 -3.27
CA ILE A 72 -6.66 -2.32 -2.20
C ILE A 72 -6.00 -1.97 -0.86
N LYS A 73 -4.68 -1.77 -0.84
CA LYS A 73 -3.93 -1.44 0.39
C LYS A 73 -4.47 -0.18 1.05
N TYR A 74 -4.60 0.91 0.28
CA TYR A 74 -5.03 2.20 0.80
C TYR A 74 -6.52 2.24 1.12
N SER A 75 -7.37 1.52 0.39
CA SER A 75 -8.78 1.32 0.78
C SER A 75 -8.89 0.79 2.21
N HIS A 76 -8.07 -0.21 2.57
CA HIS A 76 -8.08 -0.75 3.91
C HIS A 76 -7.53 0.27 4.92
N ILE A 77 -6.33 0.83 4.67
CA ILE A 77 -5.68 1.80 5.59
C ILE A 77 -6.63 2.96 5.91
N VAL A 78 -7.28 3.51 4.89
CA VAL A 78 -8.24 4.61 5.03
C VAL A 78 -9.39 4.22 5.95
N ARG A 79 -10.04 3.07 5.73
CA ARG A 79 -11.12 2.58 6.62
C ARG A 79 -10.66 2.47 8.07
N ARG A 80 -9.44 1.98 8.31
CA ARG A 80 -8.91 1.88 9.68
C ARG A 80 -8.67 3.22 10.33
N ILE A 81 -8.22 4.22 9.58
CA ILE A 81 -8.06 5.56 10.12
C ILE A 81 -9.42 6.18 10.44
N HIS A 82 -10.42 5.92 9.61
CA HIS A 82 -11.79 6.33 9.87
C HIS A 82 -12.42 5.64 11.08
N ASP A 83 -11.99 4.44 11.46
CA ASP A 83 -12.38 3.83 12.75
C ASP A 83 -11.93 4.68 13.96
N PHE A 84 -10.98 5.61 13.80
CA PHE A 84 -10.52 6.53 14.84
C PHE A 84 -11.18 7.91 14.77
N ASP A 85 -12.22 8.09 13.96
CA ASP A 85 -12.87 9.38 13.66
C ASP A 85 -11.91 10.44 13.11
N LYS A 86 -10.82 10.00 12.46
CA LYS A 86 -9.84 10.88 11.82
C LYS A 86 -9.96 10.78 10.29
N LYS A 87 -9.65 11.87 9.60
CA LYS A 87 -9.44 11.82 8.14
C LYS A 87 -8.07 11.21 7.85
N ALA A 88 -7.95 10.48 6.74
CA ALA A 88 -6.69 9.86 6.33
C ALA A 88 -5.54 10.88 6.25
N ASN A 89 -5.80 12.06 5.67
CA ASN A 89 -4.83 13.12 5.45
C ASN A 89 -4.35 13.81 6.74
N GLU A 90 -5.03 13.59 7.87
CA GLU A 90 -4.65 14.12 9.19
C GLU A 90 -3.85 13.09 10.01
N SER A 91 -3.80 11.84 9.54
CA SER A 91 -3.07 10.77 10.21
C SER A 91 -1.61 10.76 9.79
N LEU A 92 -0.71 11.09 10.72
CA LEU A 92 0.72 11.03 10.50
C LEU A 92 1.19 9.62 10.08
N LEU A 93 0.56 8.57 10.61
CA LEU A 93 0.84 7.18 10.22
C LEU A 93 0.49 6.91 8.76
N PHE A 94 -0.62 7.45 8.28
CA PHE A 94 -1.01 7.35 6.86
C PHE A 94 0.03 7.99 5.96
N ILE A 95 0.42 9.22 6.30
CA ILE A 95 1.35 10.02 5.52
C ILE A 95 2.71 9.31 5.44
N ILE A 96 3.22 8.78 6.56
CA ILE A 96 4.48 8.04 6.58
C ILE A 96 4.39 6.79 5.71
N ILE A 97 3.34 5.97 5.86
CA ILE A 97 3.16 4.76 5.04
C ILE A 97 3.11 5.12 3.55
N PHE A 98 2.37 6.17 3.21
CA PHE A 98 2.28 6.68 1.84
C PHE A 98 3.62 7.12 1.27
N LEU A 99 4.37 7.93 2.01
CA LEU A 99 5.69 8.37 1.58
C LEU A 99 6.68 7.21 1.45
N CYS A 100 6.67 6.25 2.38
CA CYS A 100 7.51 5.06 2.29
C CYS A 100 7.22 4.25 1.02
N ASP A 101 5.95 4.07 0.67
CA ASP A 101 5.55 3.34 -0.53
C ASP A 101 5.95 4.11 -1.80
N VAL A 102 5.63 5.41 -1.87
CA VAL A 102 5.98 6.27 -3.01
C VAL A 102 7.49 6.30 -3.25
N ILE A 103 8.28 6.53 -2.21
CA ILE A 103 9.74 6.52 -2.32
C ILE A 103 10.19 5.12 -2.76
N SER A 104 9.73 4.05 -2.12
CA SER A 104 10.14 2.68 -2.48
C SER A 104 9.84 2.32 -3.94
N PHE A 105 8.74 2.83 -4.49
CA PHE A 105 8.28 2.53 -5.85
C PHE A 105 8.99 3.37 -6.92
N PHE A 106 9.17 4.67 -6.70
CA PHE A 106 9.73 5.59 -7.71
C PHE A 106 11.24 5.78 -7.62
N PHE A 107 11.86 5.52 -6.45
CA PHE A 107 13.30 5.68 -6.29
C PHE A 107 14.18 4.83 -7.23
N PRO A 108 13.77 3.64 -7.73
CA PRO A 108 14.49 2.92 -8.79
C PRO A 108 14.80 3.70 -10.06
N PHE A 109 14.00 4.71 -10.40
CA PHE A 109 14.27 5.55 -11.57
C PHE A 109 15.46 6.50 -11.37
N LEU A 110 15.81 6.78 -10.12
CA LEU A 110 16.86 7.74 -9.76
C LEU A 110 18.16 7.05 -9.33
N ASP A 111 18.12 5.75 -9.03
CA ASP A 111 19.23 5.03 -8.44
C ASP A 111 20.14 4.37 -9.48
N GLN A 112 21.30 4.98 -9.69
CA GLN A 112 22.37 4.42 -10.53
C GLN A 112 23.36 3.57 -9.72
N ASN A 113 23.41 3.76 -8.39
CA ASN A 113 24.47 3.21 -7.53
C ASN A 113 24.02 1.96 -6.72
N GLY A 114 22.78 1.53 -6.88
CA GLY A 114 22.23 0.38 -6.15
C GLY A 114 21.78 0.70 -4.71
N PHE A 115 21.70 1.98 -4.33
CA PHE A 115 21.26 2.42 -3.01
C PHE A 115 19.81 2.00 -2.69
N VAL A 116 18.96 1.82 -3.71
CA VAL A 116 17.59 1.30 -3.57
C VAL A 116 17.55 -0.02 -2.81
N VAL A 117 18.55 -0.88 -3.02
CA VAL A 117 18.58 -2.23 -2.43
C VAL A 117 18.66 -2.17 -0.90
N ILE A 118 19.34 -1.16 -0.36
CA ILE A 118 19.50 -0.96 1.09
C ILE A 118 18.36 -0.10 1.65
N LEU A 119 17.98 0.98 0.94
CA LEU A 119 16.95 1.90 1.40
C LEU A 119 15.57 1.24 1.49
N ARG A 120 15.22 0.36 0.54
CA ARG A 120 13.88 -0.23 0.46
C ARG A 120 13.52 -1.11 1.66
N PRO A 121 14.37 -2.05 2.12
CA PRO A 121 14.13 -2.79 3.36
C PRO A 121 13.86 -1.87 4.55
N ILE A 122 14.61 -0.76 4.68
CA ILE A 122 14.45 0.21 5.78
C ILE A 122 13.07 0.87 5.70
N LEU A 123 12.69 1.37 4.52
CA LEU A 123 11.37 1.99 4.31
C LEU A 123 10.23 1.01 4.54
N ALA A 124 10.40 -0.25 4.17
CA ALA A 124 9.39 -1.27 4.40
C ALA A 124 9.27 -1.67 5.88
N ILE A 125 10.38 -1.78 6.61
CA ILE A 125 10.35 -1.98 8.06
C ILE A 125 9.61 -0.81 8.72
N LEU A 126 9.91 0.43 8.34
CA LEU A 126 9.22 1.61 8.85
C LEU A 126 7.70 1.56 8.55
N SER A 127 7.34 1.25 7.31
CA SER A 127 5.94 1.09 6.88
C SER A 127 5.21 0.00 7.66
N ILE A 128 5.85 -1.16 7.88
CA ILE A 128 5.32 -2.27 8.67
C ILE A 128 5.14 -1.86 10.13
N ILE A 129 6.10 -1.17 10.74
CA ILE A 129 5.97 -0.66 12.12
C ILE A 129 4.77 0.28 12.22
N CYS A 130 4.60 1.22 11.29
CA CYS A 130 3.44 2.13 11.28
C CYS A 130 2.11 1.37 11.13
N ILE A 131 2.07 0.34 10.29
CA ILE A 131 0.89 -0.51 10.10
C ILE A 131 0.58 -1.30 11.38
N ILE A 132 1.60 -1.86 12.03
CA ILE A 132 1.44 -2.54 13.32
C ILE A 132 0.89 -1.55 14.35
N SER A 133 1.43 -0.34 14.43
CA SER A 133 0.89 0.71 15.30
C SER A 133 -0.58 1.00 15.02
N LEU A 134 -1.00 1.12 13.75
CA LEU A 134 -2.42 1.27 13.37
C LEU A 134 -3.31 0.10 13.83
N CYS A 135 -2.76 -1.11 13.89
CA CYS A 135 -3.48 -2.28 14.38
C CYS A 135 -3.65 -2.24 15.91
N PHE A 136 -2.75 -1.56 16.65
CA PHE A 136 -2.82 -1.49 18.11
C PHE A 136 -3.66 -0.34 18.65
N ILE A 137 -3.84 0.75 17.90
CA ILE A 137 -4.72 1.85 18.30
C ILE A 137 -6.17 1.36 18.37
N LYS A 138 -6.88 1.67 19.45
CA LYS A 138 -8.30 1.27 19.62
C LYS A 138 -9.20 2.20 18.79
N GLY A 139 -10.20 1.61 18.11
CA GLY A 139 -11.22 2.37 17.38
C GLY A 139 -12.07 3.22 18.33
N SER A 140 -12.59 4.35 17.82
CA SER A 140 -13.55 5.18 18.53
C SER A 140 -14.91 4.48 18.65
N LYS A 141 -15.60 4.72 19.76
CA LYS A 141 -16.98 4.27 19.98
C LYS A 141 -18.01 5.17 19.27
N SER A 142 -17.59 6.35 18.83
CA SER A 142 -18.44 7.31 18.12
C SER A 142 -18.70 6.84 16.69
N THR A 143 -19.76 7.34 16.05
CA THR A 143 -20.03 7.08 14.62
C THR A 143 -18.86 7.57 13.79
N ASN A 144 -18.33 6.71 12.91
CA ASN A 144 -17.24 7.12 12.02
C ASN A 144 -17.73 8.20 11.05
N SER A 145 -16.82 8.81 10.28
CA SER A 145 -17.17 9.81 9.26
C SER A 145 -18.06 9.29 8.12
N PHE A 146 -18.50 8.03 8.19
CA PHE A 146 -19.45 7.40 7.27
C PHE A 146 -20.73 6.90 7.96
N ASP A 147 -20.97 7.31 9.21
CA ASP A 147 -22.13 6.99 10.06
C ASP A 147 -22.25 5.53 10.51
N ASP A 148 -21.18 4.73 10.46
CA ASP A 148 -21.18 3.35 10.97
C ASP A 148 -20.81 3.33 12.47
N LYS A 149 -21.45 2.49 13.30
CA LYS A 149 -21.14 2.27 14.74
C LYS A 149 -20.19 1.08 14.96
N THR A 150 -19.35 1.11 16.00
CA THR A 150 -18.50 -0.04 16.41
C THR A 150 -19.40 -1.11 16.99
N GLU A 151 -19.31 -2.33 16.45
CA GLU A 151 -19.71 -3.55 17.17
C GLU A 151 -18.63 -3.93 18.20
#